data_AF-A0A9D0VET5-F1
#
_entry.id   AF-A0A9D0VET5-F1
#
_cell.length_a   1.000
_cell.length_b   1.000
_cell.length_c   1.000
_cell.angle_alpha   90.00
_cell.angle_beta   90.00
_cell.angle_gamma   90.00
#
_symmetry.space_group_name_H-M   'P 1'
#
loop_
_entity.id
_entity.type
_entity.pdbx_description
1 polymer ?
#
loop_
_entity_poly.entity_id
_entity_poly.type
_entity_poly.pdbx_seq_one_letter_code
_entity_poly.pdbx_strand_id
1 'polypeptide(L)'
;MKKFLTILPVMAAMLLVGGAAWAQDGATYSFDVGNLGSGFAMGLAVLGGGIGQGMAARGMYESVSRNPQAAGALNAPFYVGLAFIESICLFALVVAFGIAG
;
A
#
# COMPACT_ATOMS: atom_id res chain seq x y z
N MET A 1 -1.71 23.10 16.92
CA MET A 1 -0.94 22.21 17.82
C MET A 1 -1.78 21.58 18.91
N LYS A 2 -2.63 22.33 19.64
CA LYS A 2 -3.48 21.77 20.73
C LYS A 2 -4.40 20.61 20.29
N LYS A 3 -4.93 20.65 19.06
CA LYS A 3 -5.76 19.59 18.47
C LYS A 3 -4.97 18.31 18.17
N PHE A 4 -3.70 18.43 17.81
CA PHE A 4 -2.82 17.29 17.56
C PHE A 4 -2.41 16.62 18.87
N LEU A 5 -2.26 17.41 19.93
CA LEU A 5 -1.92 16.94 21.28
C LEU A 5 -3.08 16.19 21.97
N THR A 6 -4.34 16.43 21.59
CA THR A 6 -5.49 15.66 22.07
C THR A 6 -5.86 14.48 21.17
N ILE A 7 -5.66 14.57 19.86
CA ILE A 7 -6.02 13.48 18.92
C ILE A 7 -5.05 12.29 19.04
N LEU A 8 -3.76 12.54 19.23
CA LEU A 8 -2.76 11.48 19.34
C LEU A 8 -2.95 10.55 20.56
N PRO A 9 -3.17 11.05 21.79
CA PRO A 9 -3.43 10.17 22.94
C PRO A 9 -4.81 9.52 22.89
N VAL A 10 -5.82 10.14 22.26
CA VAL A 10 -7.14 9.50 22.05
C VAL A 10 -7.02 8.35 21.06
N MET A 11 -6.24 8.50 19.98
CA MET A 11 -5.93 7.40 19.07
C MET A 11 -5.14 6.29 19.75
N ALA A 12 -4.13 6.63 20.57
CA ALA A 12 -3.39 5.64 21.36
C ALA A 12 -4.28 4.94 22.40
N ALA A 13 -5.21 5.65 23.03
CA ALA A 13 -6.18 5.06 23.95
C ALA A 13 -7.18 4.14 23.23
N MET A 14 -7.63 4.49 22.02
CA MET A 14 -8.49 3.61 21.21
C MET A 14 -7.75 2.35 20.72
N LEU A 15 -6.43 2.43 20.51
CA LEU A 15 -5.56 1.28 20.24
C LEU A 15 -5.35 0.37 21.47
N LEU A 16 -5.47 0.91 22.69
CA LEU A 16 -5.27 0.19 23.95
C LEU A 16 -6.57 -0.33 24.58
N VAL A 17 -7.72 0.30 24.30
CA VAL A 17 -9.07 -0.11 24.74
C VAL A 17 -9.72 -1.00 23.66
N GLY A 18 -8.95 -1.92 23.09
CA GLY A 18 -9.43 -2.98 22.20
C GLY A 18 -9.83 -4.27 22.93
N GLY A 19 -9.79 -4.29 24.26
CA GLY A 19 -10.09 -5.47 25.08
C GLY A 19 -11.17 -5.19 26.12
N ALA A 20 -12.25 -5.96 26.08
CA ALA A 20 -13.36 -6.05 27.06
C ALA A 20 -14.56 -5.10 26.88
N ALA A 21 -15.18 -5.13 25.72
CA ALA A 21 -16.64 -5.04 25.47
C ALA A 21 -16.75 -5.10 23.94
N TRP A 22 -17.33 -6.08 23.26
CA TRP A 22 -18.63 -6.72 23.41
C TRP A 22 -18.52 -8.16 22.91
N ALA A 23 -19.36 -9.07 23.41
CA ALA A 23 -19.45 -10.43 22.90
C ALA A 23 -19.90 -10.43 21.42
N GLN A 24 -18.96 -10.62 20.51
CA GLN A 24 -19.23 -10.98 19.11
C GLN A 24 -18.29 -12.12 18.75
N ASP A 25 -18.89 -13.30 18.62
CA ASP A 25 -18.39 -14.56 18.05
C ASP A 25 -16.86 -14.68 17.86
N GLY A 26 -16.20 -15.30 18.85
CA GLY A 26 -15.23 -16.37 18.60
C GLY A 26 -13.98 -16.14 17.75
N ALA A 27 -13.62 -14.92 17.34
CA ALA A 27 -12.33 -14.71 16.68
C ALA A 27 -11.21 -14.58 17.74
N THR A 28 -10.67 -15.72 18.17
CA THR A 28 -9.32 -15.74 18.72
C THR A 28 -8.40 -15.12 17.66
N TYR A 29 -7.85 -13.93 17.94
CA TYR A 29 -6.70 -13.41 17.20
C TYR A 29 -5.49 -14.27 17.56
N SER A 30 -5.48 -15.51 17.07
CA SER A 30 -4.27 -16.30 17.02
C SER A 30 -3.27 -15.46 16.24
N PHE A 31 -2.05 -15.31 16.76
CA PHE A 31 -0.90 -14.87 15.97
C PHE A 31 -0.64 -15.94 14.92
N ASP A 32 -1.51 -16.01 13.93
CA ASP A 32 -1.39 -16.91 12.82
C ASP A 32 -0.29 -16.37 11.92
N VAL A 33 0.81 -17.13 11.86
CA VAL A 33 1.99 -16.77 11.09
C VAL A 33 1.62 -16.58 9.61
N GLY A 34 0.56 -17.23 9.14
CA GLY A 34 -0.04 -17.02 7.82
C GLY A 34 -0.54 -15.59 7.63
N ASN A 35 -1.45 -15.12 8.48
CA ASN A 35 -1.97 -13.74 8.41
C ASN A 35 -0.89 -12.66 8.55
N LEU A 36 0.17 -12.93 9.32
CA LEU A 36 1.32 -12.03 9.38
C LEU A 36 2.11 -12.03 8.05
N GLY A 37 2.31 -13.21 7.48
CA GLY A 37 3.01 -13.40 6.21
C GLY A 37 2.30 -12.74 5.02
N SER A 38 0.97 -12.81 4.95
CA SER A 38 0.18 -12.13 3.90
C SER A 38 0.30 -10.60 4.01
N GLY A 39 0.28 -10.06 5.24
CA GLY A 39 0.50 -8.64 5.51
C GLY A 39 1.89 -8.17 5.08
N PHE A 40 2.95 -8.94 5.37
CA PHE A 40 4.30 -8.61 4.94
C PHE A 40 4.50 -8.72 3.42
N ALA A 41 3.96 -9.77 2.80
CA ALA A 41 4.04 -9.95 1.35
C ALA A 41 3.42 -8.74 0.61
N MET A 42 2.23 -8.31 1.02
CA MET A 42 1.59 -7.12 0.44
C MET A 42 2.29 -5.82 0.81
N GLY A 43 2.65 -5.65 2.09
CA GLY A 43 3.28 -4.42 2.56
C GLY A 43 4.59 -4.12 1.82
N LEU A 44 5.45 -5.12 1.65
CA LEU A 44 6.71 -4.97 0.93
C LEU A 44 6.50 -4.73 -0.57
N ALA A 45 5.54 -5.43 -1.19
CA ALA A 45 5.24 -5.26 -2.60
C ALA A 45 4.72 -3.85 -2.91
N VAL A 46 3.76 -3.33 -2.14
CA VAL A 46 3.19 -2.00 -2.34
C VAL A 46 4.20 -0.89 -2.02
N LEU A 47 5.11 -1.10 -1.07
CA LEU A 47 6.21 -0.16 -0.82
C LEU A 47 7.11 -0.03 -2.05
N GLY A 48 7.54 -1.15 -2.64
CA GLY A 48 8.36 -1.15 -3.86
C GLY A 48 7.59 -0.57 -5.07
N GLY A 49 6.35 -1.02 -5.26
CA GLY A 49 5.48 -0.58 -6.35
C GLY A 49 5.19 0.92 -6.30
N GLY A 50 4.79 1.45 -5.15
CA GLY A 50 4.49 2.86 -4.96
C GLY A 50 5.70 3.76 -5.19
N ILE A 51 6.88 3.36 -4.70
CA ILE A 51 8.13 4.11 -4.95
C ILE A 51 8.47 4.09 -6.46
N GLY A 52 8.41 2.92 -7.10
CA GLY A 52 8.69 2.77 -8.53
C GLY A 52 7.74 3.60 -9.40
N GLN A 53 6.44 3.55 -9.12
CA GLN A 53 5.43 4.34 -9.83
C GLN A 53 5.63 5.85 -9.63
N GLY A 54 5.95 6.28 -8.40
CA GLY A 54 6.22 7.69 -8.11
C GLY A 54 7.44 8.22 -8.88
N MET A 55 8.51 7.42 -8.96
CA MET A 55 9.71 7.76 -9.74
C MET A 55 9.41 7.81 -11.25
N ALA A 56 8.67 6.84 -11.77
CA ALA A 56 8.26 6.82 -13.17
C ALA A 56 7.40 8.04 -13.53
N ALA A 57 6.42 8.38 -12.69
CA ALA A 57 5.56 9.55 -12.88
C ALA A 57 6.37 10.86 -12.87
N ARG A 58 7.31 11.00 -11.93
CA ARG A 58 8.21 12.15 -11.88
C ARG A 58 9.03 12.29 -13.17
N GLY A 59 9.62 11.20 -13.66
CA GLY A 59 10.37 11.19 -14.92
C GLY A 59 9.51 11.57 -16.14
N MET A 60 8.27 11.11 -16.17
CA MET A 60 7.29 11.48 -17.20
C MET A 60 7.03 13.00 -17.17
N TYR A 61 6.61 13.53 -16.03
CA TYR A 61 6.26 14.95 -15.92
C TYR A 61 7.45 15.89 -16.15
N GLU A 62 8.66 15.50 -15.75
CA GLU A 62 9.86 16.27 -16.06
C GLU A 62 10.15 16.28 -17.57
N SER A 63 9.93 15.16 -18.25
CA SER A 63 10.09 15.06 -19.71
C SER A 63 9.04 15.90 -20.45
N VAL A 64 7.78 15.87 -20.02
CA VAL A 64 6.69 16.64 -20.63
C VAL A 64 6.80 18.13 -20.35
N SER A 65 7.24 18.54 -19.16
CA SER A 65 7.44 19.95 -18.85
C SER A 65 8.55 20.58 -19.70
N ARG A 66 9.60 19.82 -20.01
CA ARG A 66 10.69 20.24 -20.91
C ARG A 66 10.30 20.18 -22.39
N ASN A 67 9.44 19.24 -22.77
CA ASN A 67 9.05 19.06 -24.17
C ASN A 67 7.56 18.66 -24.29
N PRO A 68 6.63 19.63 -24.25
CA PRO A 68 5.19 19.36 -24.18
C PRO A 68 4.65 18.57 -25.38
N GLN A 69 5.28 18.72 -26.55
CA GLN A 69 4.88 18.02 -27.79
C GLN A 69 5.16 16.51 -27.72
N ALA A 70 6.06 16.06 -26.83
CA ALA A 70 6.39 14.65 -26.66
C ALA A 70 5.38 13.89 -25.78
N ALA A 71 4.43 14.58 -25.11
CA ALA A 71 3.51 13.94 -24.16
C ALA A 71 2.75 12.75 -24.74
N GLY A 72 2.25 12.88 -25.98
CA GLY A 72 1.55 11.78 -26.65
C GLY A 72 2.43 10.55 -26.88
N ALA A 73 3.70 10.75 -27.27
CA ALA A 73 4.65 9.68 -27.54
C ALA A 73 5.16 8.99 -26.26
N LEU A 74 5.16 9.70 -25.13
CA LEU A 74 5.63 9.20 -23.83
C LEU A 74 4.57 8.38 -23.07
N ASN A 75 3.28 8.59 -23.34
CA ASN A 75 2.19 7.90 -22.64
C ASN A 75 2.25 6.39 -22.79
N ALA A 76 2.44 5.88 -24.00
CA ALA A 76 2.48 4.43 -24.25
C ALA A 76 3.60 3.72 -23.47
N PRO A 77 4.89 4.12 -23.58
CA PRO A 77 5.95 3.49 -22.80
C PRO A 77 5.79 3.73 -21.29
N PHE A 78 5.22 4.87 -20.86
CA PHE A 78 4.92 5.14 -19.46
C PHE A 78 3.92 4.12 -18.88
N TYR A 79 2.78 3.92 -19.55
CA TYR A 79 1.77 2.95 -19.09
C TYR A 79 2.27 1.51 -19.14
N VAL A 80 3.09 1.15 -20.13
CA VAL A 80 3.76 -0.16 -20.18
C VAL A 80 4.68 -0.34 -18.97
N GLY A 81 5.47 0.68 -18.62
CA GLY A 81 6.30 0.66 -17.41
C GLY A 81 5.49 0.52 -16.13
N LEU A 82 4.39 1.27 -15.99
CA LEU A 82 3.48 1.16 -14.84
C LEU A 82 2.83 -0.23 -14.75
N ALA A 83 2.43 -0.83 -15.87
CA ALA A 83 1.85 -2.15 -15.91
C ALA A 83 2.83 -3.23 -15.43
N PHE A 84 4.12 -3.12 -15.77
CA PHE A 84 5.14 -4.03 -15.24
C PHE A 84 5.32 -3.86 -13.73
N ILE A 85 5.33 -2.63 -13.22
CA ILE A 85 5.42 -2.39 -11.77
C ILE A 85 4.20 -3.00 -11.06
N GLU A 86 2.99 -2.78 -11.60
CA GLU A 86 1.77 -3.36 -11.04
C GLU A 86 1.72 -4.88 -11.13
N SER A 87 2.29 -5.49 -12.17
CA SER A 87 2.30 -6.95 -12.28
C SER A 87 3.00 -7.62 -11.10
N ILE A 88 4.04 -6.99 -10.55
CA ILE A 88 4.76 -7.47 -9.37
C ILE A 88 3.87 -7.35 -8.11
N CYS A 89 3.15 -6.23 -7.98
CA CYS A 89 2.16 -6.04 -6.91
C CYS A 89 1.03 -7.08 -6.99
N LEU A 90 0.54 -7.39 -8.19
CA LEU A 90 -0.49 -8.39 -8.40
C LEU A 90 0.01 -9.81 -8.12
N PHE A 91 1.26 -10.15 -8.42
CA PHE A 91 1.83 -11.44 -8.01
C PHE A 91 1.91 -11.56 -6.49
N ALA A 92 2.31 -10.50 -5.78
CA ALA A 92 2.27 -10.48 -4.33
C ALA A 92 0.84 -10.60 -3.77
N LEU A 93 -0.14 -9.98 -4.44
CA LEU A 93 -1.56 -10.09 -4.09
C LEU A 93 -2.06 -11.53 -4.19
N VAL A 94 -1.72 -12.23 -5.28
CA VAL A 94 -2.07 -13.65 -5.46
C VAL A 94 -1.46 -14.51 -4.35
N VAL A 95 -0.19 -14.28 -4.00
CA VAL A 95 0.48 -15.01 -2.91
C VAL A 95 -0.19 -14.70 -1.57
N ALA A 96 -0.49 -13.44 -1.29
CA ALA A 96 -1.13 -13.03 -0.04
C ALA A 96 -2.52 -13.62 0.13
N PHE A 97 -3.34 -13.67 -0.94
CA PHE A 97 -4.62 -14.35 -0.91
C PHE A 97 -4.48 -15.86 -0.70
N GLY A 98 -3.46 -16.49 -1.27
CA GLY A 98 -3.18 -17.92 -1.05
C GLY A 98 -2.71 -18.26 0.37
N ILE A 99 -2.26 -17.26 1.15
CA ILE A 99 -1.84 -17.43 2.55
C ILE A 99 -3.00 -17.09 3.51
N ALA A 100 -3.85 -16.12 3.17
CA ALA A 100 -4.93 -15.62 4.02
C ALA A 100 -6.27 -16.36 3.85
N GLY A 101 -6.45 -17.12 2.76
CA GLY A 101 -7.62 -17.96 2.50
C GLY A 101 -7.40 -19.41 2.89
#